data_AF-A0A9W6X4V6-F1
#
_entry.id   AF-A0A9W6X4V6-F1
#
_cell.length_a   1.000
_cell.length_b   1.000
_cell.length_c   1.000
_cell.angle_alpha   90.00
_cell.angle_beta   90.00
_cell.angle_gamma   90.00
#
_symmetry.space_group_name_H-M   'P 1'
#
loop_
_entity.id
_entity.type
_entity.pdbx_description
1 polymer ?
#
loop_
_entity_poly.entity_id
_entity_poly.type
_entity_poly.pdbx_seq_one_letter_code
_entity_poly.pdbx_strand_id
1 'polypeptide(L)'
;MHLQQQQVAEIWHKARESHPEDPAASPLLAKLCWAASGYHYDWTARKYYKDSFSAMPELLQQLGARCATACGMTLSAEAVIVNFYKTKSSMGGHLDDVEYTMDHPVVSLSLGSRCVFLMGGHTKDEPPLEILLRSGDIAIMGGESRTCYHGVARVLPTPFSIANDEFDALLDSEADREEYEAVRTYLGTQRININVRQVYPTEPTSTNGE
;
A
#
# COMPACT_ATOMS: atom_id res chain seq x y z
N MET A 1 16.26 2.18 -14.65
CA MET A 1 15.78 0.84 -15.07
C MET A 1 15.17 0.20 -13.83
N HIS A 2 13.83 0.10 -13.74
CA HIS A 2 13.19 -0.60 -12.62
C HIS A 2 13.51 -2.10 -12.78
N LEU A 3 14.20 -2.70 -11.81
CA LEU A 3 14.51 -4.13 -11.80
C LEU A 3 13.22 -4.91 -11.50
N GLN A 4 12.42 -5.17 -12.53
CA GLN A 4 11.07 -5.73 -12.43
C GLN A 4 11.01 -7.22 -12.01
N GLN A 5 12.15 -7.88 -11.72
CA GLN A 5 12.22 -9.35 -11.67
C GLN A 5 13.09 -9.93 -10.54
N GLN A 6 13.56 -9.14 -9.58
CA GLN A 6 14.24 -9.70 -8.41
C GLN A 6 13.23 -10.08 -7.32
N GLN A 7 12.47 -11.15 -7.56
CA GLN A 7 11.67 -11.76 -6.52
C GLN A 7 12.58 -12.50 -5.56
N VAL A 8 12.58 -12.08 -4.29
CA VAL A 8 13.25 -12.79 -3.21
C VAL A 8 12.17 -13.47 -2.39
N ALA A 9 12.01 -14.79 -2.57
CA ALA A 9 11.12 -15.59 -1.73
C ALA A 9 11.54 -15.48 -0.26
N GLU A 10 10.55 -15.39 0.63
CA GLU A 10 10.75 -15.28 2.08
C GLU A 10 11.69 -14.14 2.49
N ILE A 11 11.64 -12.99 1.78
CA ILE A 11 12.55 -11.85 2.01
C ILE A 11 12.53 -11.37 3.46
N TRP A 12 11.34 -11.39 4.08
CA TRP A 12 11.14 -10.96 5.46
C TRP A 12 11.82 -11.92 6.44
N HIS A 13 11.55 -13.24 6.34
CA HIS A 13 12.19 -14.24 7.20
C HIS A 13 13.71 -14.22 7.07
N LYS A 14 14.26 -14.14 5.85
CA LYS A 14 15.71 -14.02 5.63
C LYS A 14 16.31 -12.75 6.23
N ALA A 15 15.56 -11.64 6.21
CA ALA A 15 15.99 -10.40 6.83
C ALA A 15 16.03 -10.51 8.36
N ARG A 16 14.98 -11.08 8.97
CA ARG A 16 14.91 -11.35 10.41
C ARG A 16 16.00 -12.31 10.87
N GLU A 17 16.25 -13.40 10.15
CA GLU A 17 17.30 -14.38 10.49
C GLU A 17 18.70 -13.74 10.45
N SER A 18 18.96 -12.84 9.50
CA SER A 18 20.26 -12.18 9.37
C SER A 18 20.45 -10.98 10.30
N HIS A 19 19.36 -10.28 10.65
CA HIS A 19 19.35 -9.06 11.45
C HIS A 19 18.18 -9.08 12.44
N PRO A 20 18.22 -9.94 13.48
CA PRO A 20 17.08 -10.17 14.37
C PRO A 20 16.69 -8.94 15.20
N GLU A 21 17.68 -8.12 15.58
CA GLU A 21 17.46 -6.90 16.37
C GLU A 21 16.88 -5.74 15.56
N ASP A 22 17.21 -5.65 14.27
CA ASP A 22 16.73 -4.62 13.36
C ASP A 22 16.65 -5.15 11.91
N PRO A 23 15.49 -5.69 11.51
CA PRO A 23 15.30 -6.20 10.15
C PRO A 23 15.55 -5.13 9.08
N ALA A 24 15.33 -3.85 9.37
CA ALA A 24 15.51 -2.76 8.40
C ALA A 24 16.99 -2.54 8.02
N ALA A 25 17.93 -2.98 8.87
CA ALA A 25 19.36 -2.97 8.58
C ALA A 25 19.77 -4.03 7.54
N SER A 26 18.92 -5.03 7.27
CA SER A 26 19.23 -6.07 6.30
C SER A 26 19.41 -5.50 4.88
N PRO A 27 20.47 -5.90 4.14
CA PRO A 27 20.66 -5.50 2.75
C PRO A 27 19.50 -5.92 1.83
N LEU A 28 18.72 -6.93 2.22
CA LEU A 28 17.53 -7.38 1.49
C LEU A 28 16.42 -6.34 1.56
N LEU A 29 16.02 -5.95 2.78
CA LEU A 29 14.97 -4.94 2.98
C LEU A 29 15.45 -3.54 2.60
N ALA A 30 16.74 -3.26 2.71
CA ALA A 30 17.31 -2.00 2.25
C ALA A 30 17.14 -1.77 0.73
N LYS A 31 16.94 -2.82 -0.07
CA LYS A 31 16.68 -2.70 -1.52
C LYS A 31 15.20 -2.82 -1.88
N LEU A 32 14.35 -3.17 -0.91
CA LEU A 32 12.91 -3.32 -1.14
C LEU A 32 12.27 -1.93 -1.30
N CYS A 33 11.65 -1.70 -2.45
CA CYS A 33 10.95 -0.45 -2.76
C CYS A 33 9.45 -0.66 -2.96
N TRP A 34 9.07 -1.79 -3.56
CA TRP A 34 7.67 -2.12 -3.80
C TRP A 34 7.43 -3.63 -3.83
N ALA A 35 6.18 -4.02 -3.59
CA ALA A 35 5.66 -5.38 -3.80
C ALA A 35 4.25 -5.30 -4.41
N ALA A 36 3.76 -6.39 -4.97
CA ALA A 36 2.43 -6.45 -5.56
C ALA A 36 1.70 -7.76 -5.21
N SER A 37 0.37 -7.70 -5.14
CA SER A 37 -0.50 -8.88 -5.06
C SER A 37 -1.76 -8.69 -5.89
N GLY A 38 -2.47 -9.77 -6.22
CA GLY A 38 -3.56 -9.68 -7.21
C GLY A 38 -2.97 -9.52 -8.61
N TYR A 39 -3.59 -8.73 -9.49
CA TYR A 39 -3.00 -8.42 -10.80
C TYR A 39 -1.72 -7.59 -10.65
N HIS A 40 -0.64 -8.02 -11.30
CA HIS A 40 0.66 -7.37 -11.20
C HIS A 40 0.74 -6.22 -12.20
N TYR A 41 1.08 -5.03 -11.70
CA TYR A 41 1.29 -3.85 -12.53
C TYR A 41 2.60 -3.96 -13.30
N ASP A 42 2.54 -3.84 -14.63
CA ASP A 42 3.72 -3.70 -15.46
C ASP A 42 4.14 -2.22 -15.53
N TRP A 43 5.18 -1.86 -14.76
CA TRP A 43 5.80 -0.54 -14.73
C TRP A 43 6.34 -0.07 -16.09
N THR A 44 6.78 -1.00 -16.94
CA THR A 44 7.35 -0.69 -18.26
C THR A 44 6.25 -0.45 -19.27
N ALA A 45 5.27 -1.36 -19.35
CA ALA A 45 4.14 -1.22 -20.27
C ALA A 45 3.05 -0.28 -19.77
N ARG A 46 3.08 0.12 -18.49
CA ARG A 46 2.02 0.84 -17.77
C ARG A 46 0.65 0.18 -17.93
N LYS A 47 0.59 -1.13 -17.66
CA LYS A 47 -0.60 -1.95 -17.95
C LYS A 47 -0.74 -3.13 -16.98
N TYR A 48 -1.97 -3.61 -16.82
CA TYR A 48 -2.29 -4.88 -16.19
C TYR A 48 -2.61 -5.96 -17.24
N TYR A 49 -2.18 -7.19 -16.96
CA TYR A 49 -2.47 -8.37 -17.77
C TYR A 49 -3.23 -9.40 -16.94
N LYS A 50 -4.28 -10.01 -17.52
CA LYS A 50 -5.14 -10.99 -16.82
C LYS A 50 -4.39 -12.27 -16.42
N ASP A 51 -3.32 -12.61 -17.13
CA ASP A 51 -2.47 -13.79 -16.89
C ASP A 51 -1.30 -13.52 -15.92
N SER A 52 -1.10 -12.26 -15.51
CA SER A 52 -0.06 -11.85 -14.57
C SER A 52 -0.69 -11.50 -13.22
N PHE A 53 -0.85 -12.49 -12.36
CA PHE A 53 -1.47 -12.32 -11.05
C PHE A 53 -0.93 -13.25 -9.96
N SER A 54 -1.16 -12.88 -8.71
CA SER A 54 -1.02 -13.74 -7.54
C SER A 54 -2.31 -13.77 -6.72
N ALA A 55 -2.40 -14.69 -5.76
CA ALA A 55 -3.53 -14.73 -4.83
C ALA A 55 -3.68 -13.37 -4.12
N MET A 56 -4.93 -12.94 -3.94
CA MET A 56 -5.24 -11.67 -3.31
C MET A 56 -5.44 -11.89 -1.79
N PRO A 57 -4.65 -11.26 -0.90
CA PRO A 57 -4.82 -11.40 0.54
C PRO A 57 -6.24 -11.06 1.00
N GLU A 58 -6.93 -12.01 1.63
CA GLU A 58 -8.34 -11.88 2.04
C GLU A 58 -8.55 -10.65 2.94
N LEU A 59 -7.65 -10.41 3.88
CA LEU A 59 -7.68 -9.23 4.76
C LEU A 59 -7.76 -7.92 3.96
N LEU A 60 -6.94 -7.79 2.90
CA LEU A 60 -6.93 -6.59 2.07
C LEU A 60 -8.17 -6.50 1.17
N GLN A 61 -8.75 -7.63 0.77
CA GLN A 61 -10.04 -7.65 0.08
C GLN A 61 -11.15 -7.10 0.96
N GLN A 62 -11.28 -7.64 2.17
CA GLN A 62 -12.30 -7.22 3.13
C GLN A 62 -12.11 -5.76 3.53
N LEU A 63 -10.88 -5.32 3.79
CA LEU A 63 -10.59 -3.96 4.21
C LEU A 63 -10.86 -2.96 3.07
N GLY A 64 -10.42 -3.25 1.84
CA GLY A 64 -10.71 -2.42 0.68
C GLY A 64 -12.21 -2.23 0.46
N ALA A 65 -12.98 -3.32 0.47
CA ALA A 65 -14.44 -3.28 0.30
C ALA A 65 -15.13 -2.48 1.41
N ARG A 66 -14.74 -2.69 2.67
CA ARG A 66 -15.32 -1.96 3.83
C ARG A 66 -15.01 -0.47 3.77
N CYS A 67 -13.78 -0.10 3.42
CA CYS A 67 -13.38 1.30 3.26
C CYS A 67 -14.19 1.99 2.16
N ALA A 68 -14.30 1.38 0.98
CA ALA A 68 -15.11 1.94 -0.10
C ALA A 68 -16.58 2.10 0.31
N THR A 69 -17.16 1.07 0.95
CA THR A 69 -18.55 1.08 1.42
C THR A 69 -18.80 2.20 2.43
N ALA A 70 -17.85 2.45 3.36
CA ALA A 70 -17.96 3.53 4.33
C ALA A 70 -18.05 4.93 3.69
N CYS A 71 -17.58 5.07 2.44
CA CYS A 71 -17.68 6.29 1.65
C CYS A 71 -18.80 6.25 0.59
N GLY A 72 -19.72 5.28 0.66
CA GLY A 72 -20.81 5.13 -0.33
C GLY A 72 -20.34 4.67 -1.71
N MET A 73 -19.15 4.08 -1.80
CA MET A 73 -18.56 3.55 -3.03
C MET A 73 -18.46 2.03 -2.96
N THR A 74 -18.08 1.40 -4.07
CA THR A 74 -17.81 -0.04 -4.15
C THR A 74 -16.40 -0.29 -4.61
N LEU A 75 -15.80 -1.40 -4.16
CA LEU A 75 -14.46 -1.81 -4.58
C LEU A 75 -14.34 -3.33 -4.48
N SER A 76 -14.06 -3.98 -5.61
CA SER A 76 -13.49 -5.32 -5.63
C SER A 76 -11.98 -5.21 -5.62
N ALA A 77 -11.32 -5.71 -4.58
CA ALA A 77 -9.87 -5.66 -4.49
C ALA A 77 -9.24 -6.67 -5.44
N GLU A 78 -8.69 -6.19 -6.55
CA GLU A 78 -8.12 -7.04 -7.60
C GLU A 78 -6.62 -6.85 -7.77
N ALA A 79 -6.09 -5.70 -7.38
CA ALA A 79 -4.67 -5.43 -7.37
C ALA A 79 -4.27 -4.67 -6.12
N VAL A 80 -3.09 -4.98 -5.62
CA VAL A 80 -2.43 -4.27 -4.54
C VAL A 80 -1.03 -3.89 -4.94
N ILE A 81 -0.68 -2.63 -4.70
CA ILE A 81 0.69 -2.13 -4.76
C ILE A 81 1.10 -1.71 -3.36
N VAL A 82 2.15 -2.34 -2.84
CA VAL A 82 2.78 -1.97 -1.58
C VAL A 82 4.02 -1.14 -1.90
N ASN A 83 4.14 0.05 -1.33
CA ASN A 83 5.31 0.89 -1.43
C ASN A 83 6.02 0.98 -0.08
N PHE A 84 7.33 0.75 -0.09
CA PHE A 84 8.20 0.82 1.08
C PHE A 84 9.05 2.08 1.00
N TYR A 85 8.91 2.95 2.01
CA TYR A 85 9.60 4.22 2.08
C TYR A 85 10.54 4.26 3.27
N LYS A 86 11.72 4.84 3.03
CA LYS A 86 12.66 5.17 4.08
C LYS A 86 12.42 6.61 4.54
N THR A 87 13.04 6.96 5.66
CA THR A 87 13.09 8.35 6.12
C THR A 87 13.64 9.26 5.01
N LYS A 88 12.98 10.41 4.77
CA LYS A 88 13.27 11.36 3.67
C LYS A 88 12.97 10.87 2.24
N SER A 89 12.43 9.66 2.04
CA SER A 89 11.89 9.27 0.74
C SER A 89 10.73 10.20 0.34
N SER A 90 10.54 10.33 -0.97
CA SER A 90 9.45 11.09 -1.60
C SER A 90 8.94 10.35 -2.83
N MET A 91 7.75 10.73 -3.28
CA MET A 91 7.14 10.28 -4.52
C MET A 91 6.54 11.49 -5.21
N GLY A 92 7.01 11.78 -6.42
CA GLY A 92 6.56 12.94 -7.19
C GLY A 92 5.06 12.88 -7.53
N GLY A 93 4.50 14.04 -7.89
CA GLY A 93 3.12 14.14 -8.35
C GLY A 93 2.86 13.25 -9.57
N HIS A 94 1.95 12.30 -9.44
CA HIS A 94 1.58 11.33 -10.47
C HIS A 94 0.07 11.05 -10.44
N LEU A 95 -0.39 10.30 -11.44
CA LEU A 95 -1.75 9.79 -11.55
C LEU A 95 -1.70 8.26 -11.50
N ASP A 96 -2.73 7.68 -10.89
CA ASP A 96 -3.07 6.27 -11.02
C ASP A 96 -4.14 6.16 -12.14
N ASP A 97 -3.72 6.08 -13.40
CA ASP A 97 -4.60 6.22 -14.59
C ASP A 97 -4.62 4.99 -15.51
N VAL A 98 -4.26 3.83 -14.94
CA VAL A 98 -3.99 2.60 -15.69
C VAL A 98 -5.07 1.53 -15.52
N GLU A 99 -5.93 1.67 -14.51
CA GLU A 99 -7.07 0.78 -14.29
C GLU A 99 -8.17 1.03 -15.34
N TYR A 100 -8.88 -0.03 -15.73
CA TYR A 100 -10.03 0.10 -16.64
C TYR A 100 -11.32 0.57 -15.92
N THR A 101 -11.25 0.68 -14.59
CA THR A 101 -12.35 1.00 -13.66
C THR A 101 -12.05 2.28 -12.89
N MET A 102 -11.95 3.40 -13.61
CA MET A 102 -11.65 4.72 -13.04
C MET A 102 -12.82 5.32 -12.23
N ASP A 103 -13.98 4.67 -12.24
CA ASP A 103 -15.15 4.97 -11.41
C ASP A 103 -15.06 4.38 -9.99
N HIS A 104 -14.14 3.43 -9.77
CA HIS A 104 -13.87 2.83 -8.47
C HIS A 104 -12.69 3.52 -7.74
N PRO A 105 -12.73 3.61 -6.40
CA PRO A 105 -11.72 4.34 -5.64
C PRO A 105 -10.39 3.58 -5.57
N VAL A 106 -9.32 4.32 -5.25
CA VAL A 106 -8.10 3.74 -4.67
C VAL A 106 -8.19 3.86 -3.15
N VAL A 107 -8.02 2.75 -2.43
CA VAL A 107 -7.94 2.72 -0.96
C VAL A 107 -6.46 2.62 -0.57
N SER A 108 -5.95 3.65 0.08
CA SER A 108 -4.52 3.83 0.40
C SER A 108 -4.29 3.82 1.91
N LEU A 109 -3.70 2.75 2.41
CA LEU A 109 -3.39 2.57 3.83
C LEU A 109 -1.98 3.09 4.14
N SER A 110 -1.79 3.70 5.31
CA SER A 110 -0.48 4.15 5.79
C SER A 110 -0.11 3.46 7.10
N LEU A 111 1.09 2.86 7.15
CA LEU A 111 1.65 2.22 8.36
C LEU A 111 3.07 2.72 8.61
N GLY A 112 3.44 2.86 9.88
CA GLY A 112 4.79 3.29 10.30
C GLY A 112 4.98 4.81 10.29
N SER A 113 6.14 5.27 9.84
CA SER A 113 6.51 6.69 9.88
C SER A 113 5.49 7.58 9.15
N ARG A 114 5.25 8.77 9.73
CA ARG A 114 4.33 9.78 9.19
C ARG A 114 4.83 10.36 7.87
N CYS A 115 3.93 10.78 6.99
CA CYS A 115 4.31 11.50 5.77
C CYS A 115 3.43 12.71 5.48
N VAL A 116 3.96 13.65 4.71
CA VAL A 116 3.18 14.70 4.06
C VAL A 116 2.74 14.17 2.70
N PHE A 117 1.46 13.83 2.59
CA PHE A 117 0.79 13.48 1.35
C PHE A 117 0.30 14.76 0.67
N LEU A 118 0.40 14.81 -0.66
CA LEU A 118 -0.05 15.93 -1.47
C LEU A 118 -1.24 15.47 -2.30
N MET A 119 -2.38 16.12 -2.13
CA MET A 119 -3.55 15.97 -2.99
C MET A 119 -3.66 17.20 -3.89
N GLY A 120 -3.23 17.06 -5.15
CA GLY A 120 -3.32 18.09 -6.18
C GLY A 120 -4.68 18.14 -6.87
N GLY A 121 -4.72 18.86 -7.99
CA GLY A 121 -5.87 18.92 -8.89
C GLY A 121 -5.68 18.08 -10.15
N HIS A 122 -6.43 18.40 -11.21
CA HIS A 122 -6.34 17.69 -12.50
C HIS A 122 -5.09 18.08 -13.30
N THR A 123 -4.41 19.15 -12.91
CA THR A 123 -3.15 19.62 -13.50
C THR A 123 -2.05 19.77 -12.45
N LYS A 124 -0.79 19.79 -12.90
CA LYS A 124 0.37 19.98 -12.00
C LYS A 124 0.54 21.43 -11.50
N ASP A 125 -0.16 22.38 -12.12
CA ASP A 125 -0.09 23.80 -11.78
C ASP A 125 -1.01 24.16 -10.61
N GLU A 126 -1.96 23.29 -10.29
CA GLU A 126 -2.84 23.45 -9.14
C GLU A 126 -2.08 23.16 -7.84
N PRO A 127 -2.07 24.11 -6.87
CA PRO A 127 -1.38 23.90 -5.61
C PRO A 127 -2.04 22.75 -4.82
N PRO A 128 -1.26 21.77 -4.36
CA PRO A 128 -1.83 20.63 -3.66
C PRO A 128 -2.26 20.99 -2.23
N LEU A 129 -3.31 20.31 -1.76
CA LEU A 129 -3.63 20.20 -0.35
C LEU A 129 -2.61 19.29 0.34
N GLU A 130 -1.98 19.80 1.39
CA GLU A 130 -1.02 19.07 2.21
C GLU A 130 -1.75 18.33 3.34
N ILE A 131 -1.62 17.01 3.37
CA ILE A 131 -2.30 16.14 4.33
C ILE A 131 -1.25 15.33 5.09
N LEU A 132 -1.25 15.44 6.42
CA LEU A 132 -0.41 14.60 7.26
C LEU A 132 -1.06 13.22 7.43
N LEU A 133 -0.43 12.18 6.87
CA LEU A 133 -0.82 10.79 7.09
C LEU A 133 0.06 10.16 8.18
N ARG A 134 -0.59 9.54 9.16
CA ARG A 134 -0.01 8.81 10.28
C ARG A 134 -0.20 7.30 10.09
N SER A 135 0.48 6.51 10.92
CA SER A 135 0.21 5.07 10.98
C SER A 135 -1.25 4.83 11.36
N GLY A 136 -1.95 3.98 10.59
CA GLY A 136 -3.38 3.69 10.74
C GLY A 136 -4.30 4.55 9.87
N ASP A 137 -3.82 5.67 9.32
CA ASP A 137 -4.65 6.50 8.45
C ASP A 137 -4.91 5.81 7.09
N ILE A 138 -6.14 5.97 6.58
CA ILE A 138 -6.57 5.47 5.28
C ILE A 138 -7.07 6.65 4.44
N ALA A 139 -6.44 6.87 3.28
CA ALA A 139 -6.91 7.81 2.28
C ALA A 139 -7.69 7.07 1.19
N ILE A 140 -8.88 7.55 0.85
CA ILE A 140 -9.75 6.94 -0.16
C ILE A 140 -9.94 7.97 -1.28
N MET A 141 -9.42 7.66 -2.46
CA MET A 141 -9.44 8.56 -3.62
C MET A 141 -10.45 8.03 -4.63
N GLY A 142 -11.65 8.58 -4.64
CA GLY A 142 -12.76 8.23 -5.52
C GLY A 142 -13.44 9.47 -6.11
N GLY A 143 -14.37 9.26 -7.05
CA GLY A 143 -15.06 10.37 -7.73
C GLY A 143 -14.08 11.34 -8.38
N GLU A 144 -14.26 12.65 -8.16
CA GLU A 144 -13.39 13.70 -8.73
C GLU A 144 -11.92 13.52 -8.33
N SER A 145 -11.66 13.15 -7.07
CA SER A 145 -10.28 12.95 -6.56
C SER A 145 -9.54 11.77 -7.19
N ARG A 146 -10.24 10.82 -7.82
CA ARG A 146 -9.66 9.61 -8.42
C ARG A 146 -8.71 9.93 -9.57
N THR A 147 -8.87 11.09 -10.19
CA THR A 147 -8.10 11.57 -11.35
C THR A 147 -7.22 12.77 -11.03
N CYS A 148 -7.05 13.08 -9.75
CA CYS A 148 -6.18 14.16 -9.31
C CYS A 148 -4.72 13.70 -9.17
N TYR A 149 -3.80 14.60 -9.48
CA TYR A 149 -2.39 14.42 -9.18
C TYR A 149 -2.20 14.26 -7.68
N HIS A 150 -1.37 13.30 -7.29
CA HIS A 150 -1.04 13.12 -5.89
C HIS A 150 0.38 12.58 -5.72
N GLY A 151 0.88 12.63 -4.49
CA GLY A 151 2.23 12.18 -4.20
C GLY A 151 2.57 12.26 -2.72
N VAL A 152 3.82 11.92 -2.42
CA VAL A 152 4.36 12.00 -1.06
C VAL A 152 5.50 13.00 -1.08
N ALA A 153 5.30 14.19 -0.52
CA ALA A 153 6.33 15.21 -0.46
C ALA A 153 7.53 14.73 0.37
N ARG A 154 7.25 14.12 1.53
CA ARG A 154 8.28 13.67 2.45
C ARG A 154 7.77 12.66 3.47
N VAL A 155 8.53 11.61 3.70
CA VAL A 155 8.46 10.81 4.94
C VAL A 155 9.21 11.54 6.05
N LEU A 156 8.49 11.83 7.14
CA LEU A 156 9.01 12.61 8.26
C LEU A 156 9.95 11.76 9.13
N PRO A 157 11.01 12.35 9.70
CA PRO A 157 11.92 11.66 10.62
C PRO A 157 11.30 11.55 12.02
N THR A 158 10.07 11.05 12.10
CA THR A 158 9.36 10.79 13.34
C THR A 158 9.15 9.30 13.46
N PRO A 159 9.83 8.63 14.40
CA PRO A 159 9.64 7.21 14.60
C PRO A 159 8.18 6.86 14.86
N PHE A 160 7.72 5.75 14.29
CA PHE A 160 6.47 5.16 14.75
C PHE A 160 6.69 4.57 16.13
N SER A 161 5.75 4.82 17.04
CA SER A 161 5.72 4.18 18.34
C SER A 161 4.28 3.84 18.67
N ILE A 162 4.10 2.67 19.26
CA ILE A 162 2.84 2.19 19.84
C ILE A 162 3.14 1.89 21.31
N ALA A 163 2.19 2.18 22.21
CA ALA A 163 2.37 1.88 23.63
C ALA A 163 2.41 0.36 23.86
N ASN A 164 3.07 -0.10 24.92
CA ASN A 164 3.24 -1.54 25.14
C ASN A 164 1.89 -2.25 25.39
N ASP A 165 0.97 -1.61 26.11
CA ASP A 165 -0.38 -2.11 26.34
C ASP A 165 -1.21 -2.19 25.05
N GLU A 166 -1.13 -1.18 24.19
CA GLU A 166 -1.75 -1.21 22.86
C GLU A 166 -1.12 -2.29 21.97
N PHE A 167 0.20 -2.47 22.05
CA PHE A 167 0.92 -3.50 21.30
C PHE A 167 0.55 -4.91 21.77
N ASP A 168 0.51 -5.14 23.08
CA ASP A 168 0.12 -6.42 23.68
C ASP A 168 -1.33 -6.78 23.30
N ALA A 169 -2.21 -5.78 23.14
CA ALA A 169 -3.58 -5.98 22.69
C ALA A 169 -3.71 -6.41 21.21
N LEU A 170 -2.64 -6.28 20.41
CA LEU A 170 -2.61 -6.72 19.01
C LEU A 170 -2.15 -8.18 18.84
N LEU A 171 -1.59 -8.80 19.88
CA LEU A 171 -1.08 -10.16 19.79
C LEU A 171 -2.25 -11.15 19.77
N ASP A 172 -2.32 -11.96 18.71
CA ASP A 172 -3.24 -13.10 18.65
C ASP A 172 -2.81 -14.21 19.63
N SER A 173 -1.49 -14.37 19.80
CA SER A 173 -0.89 -15.29 20.76
C SER A 173 0.50 -14.84 21.20
N GLU A 174 0.98 -15.35 22.34
CA GLU A 174 2.36 -15.12 22.80
C GLU A 174 3.41 -15.72 21.85
N ALA A 175 3.05 -16.69 21.00
CA ALA A 175 3.95 -17.23 20.00
C ALA A 175 4.29 -16.22 18.88
N ASP A 176 3.42 -15.22 18.67
CA ASP A 176 3.58 -14.21 17.62
C ASP A 176 4.40 -12.99 18.09
N ARG A 177 4.70 -12.91 19.40
CA ARG A 177 5.35 -11.73 20.00
C ARG A 177 6.66 -11.37 19.31
N GLU A 178 7.52 -12.36 19.05
CA GLU A 178 8.81 -12.13 18.40
C GLU A 178 8.67 -11.55 16.98
N GLU A 179 7.69 -12.03 16.23
CA GLU A 179 7.36 -11.56 14.88
C GLU A 179 6.83 -10.11 14.93
N TYR A 180 5.89 -9.84 15.83
CA TYR A 180 5.27 -8.53 15.98
C TYR A 180 6.26 -7.49 16.52
N GLU A 181 7.20 -7.89 17.39
CA GLU A 181 8.26 -7.01 17.87
C GLU A 181 9.21 -6.63 16.74
N ALA A 182 9.56 -7.58 15.87
CA ALA A 182 10.35 -7.30 14.67
C ALA A 182 9.61 -6.34 13.71
N VAL A 183 8.30 -6.51 13.52
CA VAL A 183 7.47 -5.59 12.75
C VAL A 183 7.42 -4.20 13.39
N ARG A 184 7.23 -4.12 14.71
CA ARG A 184 7.25 -2.85 15.47
C ARG A 184 8.57 -2.11 15.28
N THR A 185 9.70 -2.80 15.39
CA THR A 185 11.03 -2.23 15.17
C THR A 185 11.18 -1.74 13.73
N TYR A 186 10.78 -2.55 12.74
CA TYR A 186 10.83 -2.17 11.33
C TYR A 186 10.00 -0.90 11.06
N LEU A 187 8.74 -0.86 11.50
CA LEU A 187 7.86 0.29 11.33
C LEU A 187 8.34 1.53 12.10
N GLY A 188 9.18 1.34 13.12
CA GLY A 188 9.81 2.43 13.88
C GLY A 188 10.62 3.40 13.01
N THR A 189 11.15 2.96 11.87
CA THR A 189 11.96 3.81 10.98
C THR A 189 11.48 3.84 9.52
N GLN A 190 10.57 2.93 9.17
CA GLN A 190 10.06 2.76 7.81
C GLN A 190 8.59 3.20 7.71
N ARG A 191 8.17 3.54 6.50
CA ARG A 191 6.75 3.73 6.17
C ARG A 191 6.34 2.72 5.10
N ILE A 192 5.21 2.08 5.31
CA ILE A 192 4.56 1.22 4.31
C ILE A 192 3.29 1.91 3.84
N ASN A 193 3.06 1.89 2.54
CA ASN A 193 1.81 2.27 1.92
C ASN A 193 1.23 1.12 1.14
N ILE A 194 -0.05 0.82 1.33
CA ILE A 194 -0.73 -0.28 0.64
C ILE A 194 -1.88 0.33 -0.14
N ASN A 195 -1.82 0.28 -1.47
CA ASN A 195 -2.88 0.76 -2.36
C ASN A 195 -3.67 -0.43 -2.89
N VAL A 196 -4.94 -0.51 -2.52
CA VAL A 196 -5.90 -1.51 -3.00
C VAL A 196 -6.78 -0.88 -4.08
N ARG A 197 -6.93 -1.58 -5.20
CA ARG A 197 -7.67 -1.09 -6.37
C ARG A 197 -8.41 -2.21 -7.11
N GLN A 198 -9.45 -1.82 -7.84
CA GLN A 198 -10.10 -2.64 -8.86
C GLN A 198 -9.48 -2.30 -10.21
N VAL A 199 -9.22 -3.31 -11.02
CA VAL A 199 -8.53 -3.15 -12.32
C VAL A 199 -9.51 -3.34 -13.48
N TYR A 200 -10.37 -4.35 -13.40
CA TYR A 200 -11.27 -4.74 -14.47
C TYR A 200 -12.73 -4.47 -14.09
N PRO A 201 -13.59 -4.14 -15.08
CA PRO A 201 -15.02 -4.06 -14.86
C PRO A 201 -15.54 -5.42 -14.38
N THR A 202 -16.48 -5.41 -13.45
CA THR A 202 -17.20 -6.62 -13.06
C THR A 202 -17.91 -7.17 -14.30
N GLU A 203 -17.60 -8.42 -14.67
CA GLU A 203 -18.34 -9.06 -15.76
C GLU A 203 -19.82 -9.15 -15.35
N PRO A 204 -20.76 -8.80 -16.23
CA PRO A 204 -22.17 -8.97 -15.92
C PRO A 204 -22.38 -10.45 -15.61
N THR A 205 -22.91 -10.73 -14.43
CA THR A 205 -23.34 -12.08 -14.06
C THR A 205 -24.28 -12.53 -15.17
N SER A 206 -23.90 -13.57 -15.91
CA SER A 206 -24.81 -14.23 -16.83
C SER A 206 -26.00 -14.67 -16.00
N THR A 207 -27.08 -13.89 -16.07
CA THR A 207 -28.41 -14.36 -15.74
C THR A 207 -28.68 -15.47 -16.73
N ASN A 208 -28.31 -16.69 -16.37
CA ASN A 208 -28.88 -17.88 -16.97
C ASN A 208 -30.39 -17.75 -16.71
N GLY A 209 -31.09 -17.27 -17.73
CA GLY A 209 -32.54 -17.35 -17.77
C GLY A 209 -32.92 -18.82 -17.77
N GLU A 210 -33.50 -19.25 -16.66
CA GLU A 210 -34.45 -20.36 -16.59
C GLU A 210 -35.82 -19.79 -16.24
#